data_AF-A0A2E4X6Z1-F1
#
_entry.id   AF-A0A2E4X6Z1-F1
#
_cell.length_a   1.000
_cell.length_b   1.000
_cell.length_c   1.000
_cell.angle_alpha   90.00
_cell.angle_beta   90.00
_cell.angle_gamma   90.00
#
_symmetry.space_group_name_H-M   'P 1'
#
loop_
_entity.id
_entity.type
_entity.pdbx_description
1 polymer ?
#
loop_
_entity_poly.entity_id
_entity_poly.type
_entity_poly.pdbx_seq_one_letter_code
_entity_poly.pdbx_strand_id
1 'polypeptide(L)'
;MLNKKRLKNLSLLKQKKLLNQKIEISTLDNEYEKNKNNKKKLKDILQNTYIDKTELAWNIKEKSQYKLKLVEQIYISENREKFLNIEIERAKKNLGKLIKEKDLVDEKIKVITKLEKNNIEKNFINSMPPPKNN
;
A
#
# COMPACT_ATOMS: atom_id res chain seq x y z
N MET A 1 19.77 -8.58 28.57
CA MET A 1 19.76 -9.27 27.26
C MET A 1 18.42 -9.01 26.58
N LEU A 2 18.40 -8.36 25.41
CA LEU A 2 17.15 -8.09 24.68
C LEU A 2 16.51 -9.44 24.32
N ASN A 3 15.36 -9.75 24.92
CA ASN A 3 14.77 -11.08 24.86
C ASN A 3 14.45 -11.44 23.39
N LYS A 4 15.14 -12.43 22.83
CA LYS A 4 14.97 -12.92 21.44
C LYS A 4 13.50 -13.19 21.11
N LYS A 5 12.72 -13.68 22.07
CA LYS A 5 11.27 -13.88 21.94
C LYS A 5 10.53 -12.58 21.65
N ARG A 6 10.87 -11.48 22.34
CA ARG A 6 10.27 -10.15 22.11
C ARG A 6 10.60 -9.63 20.71
N LEU A 7 11.82 -9.83 20.22
CA LEU A 7 12.20 -9.41 18.87
C LEU A 7 11.49 -10.23 17.79
N LYS A 8 11.35 -11.56 17.97
CA LYS A 8 10.56 -12.40 17.07
C LYS A 8 9.09 -11.95 17.00
N ASN A 9 8.49 -11.65 18.16
CA ASN A 9 7.13 -11.12 18.21
C ASN A 9 7.02 -9.76 17.48
N LEU A 10 8.02 -8.88 17.67
CA LEU A 10 8.07 -7.60 16.96
C LEU A 10 8.17 -7.78 15.44
N SER A 11 9.02 -8.70 14.96
CA SER A 11 9.13 -9.03 13.53
C SER A 11 7.78 -9.51 12.96
N LEU A 12 7.07 -10.39 13.67
CA LEU A 12 5.74 -10.85 13.28
C LEU A 12 4.72 -9.69 13.20
N LEU A 13 4.72 -8.80 14.19
CA LEU A 13 3.86 -7.61 14.18
C LEU A 13 4.16 -6.69 12.99
N LYS A 14 5.45 -6.50 12.65
CA LYS A 14 5.87 -5.72 11.48
C LYS A 14 5.44 -6.39 10.18
N GLN A 15 5.54 -7.72 10.08
CA GLN A 15 5.05 -8.47 8.93
C GLN A 15 3.53 -8.30 8.73
N LYS A 16 2.74 -8.35 9.81
CA LYS A 16 1.29 -8.08 9.73
C LYS A 16 0.99 -6.66 9.26
N LYS A 17 1.71 -5.66 9.80
CA LYS A 17 1.57 -4.26 9.35
C LYS A 17 1.91 -4.08 7.87
N LEU A 18 2.97 -4.74 7.39
CA LEU A 18 3.35 -4.72 5.97
C LEU A 18 2.26 -5.32 5.08
N LEU A 19 1.67 -6.45 5.49
CA LEU A 19 0.58 -7.07 4.73
C LEU A 19 -0.62 -6.12 4.62
N ASN A 20 -1.02 -5.51 5.73
CA ASN A 20 -2.12 -4.55 5.74
C ASN A 20 -1.83 -3.34 4.82
N GLN A 21 -0.60 -2.82 4.85
CA GLN A 21 -0.21 -1.71 3.97
C GLN A 21 -0.25 -2.09 2.49
N LYS A 22 0.11 -3.34 2.15
CA LYS A 22 0.00 -3.85 0.77
C LYS A 22 -1.46 -3.97 0.32
N ILE A 23 -2.33 -4.45 1.21
CA ILE A 23 -3.78 -4.55 0.94
C ILE A 23 -4.38 -3.16 0.73
N GLU A 24 -3.99 -2.18 1.55
CA GLU A 24 -4.40 -0.78 1.39
C GLU A 24 -4.01 -0.23 0.01
N ILE A 25 -2.75 -0.38 -0.39
CA ILE A 25 -2.28 0.06 -1.72
C ILE A 25 -3.10 -0.59 -2.83
N SER A 26 -3.28 -1.91 -2.78
CA SER A 26 -4.07 -2.63 -3.78
C SER A 26 -5.53 -2.15 -3.82
N THR A 27 -6.11 -1.81 -2.68
CA THR A 27 -7.47 -1.28 -2.59
C THR A 27 -7.56 0.10 -3.23
N LEU A 28 -6.60 0.97 -2.94
CA LEU A 28 -6.52 2.31 -3.55
C LEU A 28 -6.31 2.25 -5.07
N ASP A 29 -5.43 1.37 -5.55
CA ASP A 29 -5.20 1.15 -6.99
C ASP A 29 -6.47 0.65 -7.69
N ASN A 30 -7.19 -0.30 -7.09
CA ASN A 30 -8.46 -0.80 -7.63
C ASN A 30 -9.52 0.30 -7.71
N GLU A 31 -9.65 1.13 -6.68
CA GLU A 31 -10.58 2.26 -6.67
C GLU A 31 -10.18 3.33 -7.69
N TYR A 32 -8.88 3.55 -7.89
CA TYR A 32 -8.36 4.45 -8.92
C TYR A 32 -8.77 4.00 -10.33
N GLU A 33 -8.55 2.73 -10.67
CA GLU A 33 -8.91 2.19 -11.98
C GLU A 33 -10.43 2.17 -12.21
N LYS A 34 -11.22 1.84 -11.18
CA LYS A 34 -12.69 1.97 -11.26
C LYS A 34 -13.12 3.40 -11.55
N ASN A 35 -12.57 4.37 -10.82
CA ASN A 35 -12.92 5.78 -11.00
C ASN A 35 -12.52 6.29 -12.39
N LYS A 36 -11.35 5.90 -12.90
CA LYS A 36 -10.88 6.22 -14.25
C LYS A 36 -11.82 5.65 -15.33
N ASN A 37 -12.25 4.39 -15.16
CA ASN A 37 -13.20 3.75 -16.07
C ASN A 37 -14.57 4.45 -16.05
N ASN A 38 -15.08 4.81 -14.87
CA ASN A 38 -16.34 5.54 -14.74
C ASN A 38 -16.25 6.93 -15.37
N LYS A 39 -15.16 7.67 -15.14
CA LYS A 39 -14.92 8.96 -15.78
C LYS A 39 -14.92 8.84 -17.30
N LYS A 40 -14.27 7.81 -17.84
CA LYS A 40 -14.27 7.55 -19.29
C LYS A 40 -15.69 7.35 -19.83
N LYS A 41 -16.47 6.47 -19.19
CA LYS A 41 -17.88 6.27 -19.56
C LYS A 41 -18.71 7.56 -19.52
N LEU A 42 -18.51 8.40 -18.50
CA LEU A 42 -19.20 9.70 -18.41
C LEU A 42 -18.82 10.64 -19.56
N LYS A 43 -17.53 10.67 -19.94
CA LYS A 43 -17.05 11.45 -21.10
C LYS A 43 -17.67 10.94 -22.41
N ASP A 44 -17.74 9.62 -22.58
CA ASP A 44 -18.35 8.99 -23.76
C ASP A 44 -19.86 9.33 -23.84
N ILE A 45 -20.59 9.25 -22.72
CA ILE A 45 -22.01 9.64 -22.65
C ILE A 45 -22.19 11.12 -22.98
N LEU A 46 -21.35 12.00 -22.42
CA LEU A 46 -21.41 13.44 -22.67
C LEU A 46 -21.19 13.76 -24.15
N GLN A 47 -20.22 13.10 -24.79
CA GLN A 47 -19.92 13.27 -26.21
C GLN A 47 -21.11 12.81 -27.09
N ASN A 48 -21.77 11.72 -26.70
CA ASN A 48 -22.94 11.19 -27.43
C ASN A 48 -24.25 11.94 -27.14
N THR A 49 -24.28 12.81 -26.13
CA THR A 49 -25.47 13.61 -25.82
C THR A 49 -25.53 14.79 -26.80
N TYR A 50 -26.07 14.58 -28.00
CA TYR A 50 -26.26 15.65 -28.98
C TYR A 50 -27.56 16.43 -28.72
N ILE A 51 -27.51 17.74 -28.96
CA ILE A 51 -28.68 18.64 -28.91
C ILE A 51 -28.87 19.17 -30.32
N ASP A 52 -29.92 18.72 -30.99
CA ASP A 52 -30.31 19.26 -32.29
C ASP A 52 -31.00 20.61 -32.12
N LYS A 53 -30.76 21.53 -33.06
CA LYS A 53 -31.41 22.85 -33.08
C LYS A 53 -32.88 22.76 -33.49
N THR A 54 -33.28 21.66 -34.16
CA THR A 54 -34.68 21.43 -34.57
C THR A 54 -35.51 20.69 -33.51
N GLU A 55 -34.91 20.33 -32.37
CA GLU A 55 -35.64 19.70 -31.27
C GLU A 55 -36.62 20.67 -30.58
N LEU A 56 -37.66 20.12 -29.97
CA LEU A 56 -38.55 20.88 -29.10
C LEU A 56 -37.75 21.54 -27.96
N ALA A 57 -38.09 22.78 -27.63
CA ALA A 57 -37.40 23.56 -26.59
C ALA A 57 -37.33 22.81 -25.24
N TRP A 58 -38.34 22.01 -24.92
CA TRP A 58 -38.35 21.14 -23.74
C TRP A 58 -37.22 20.11 -23.76
N ASN A 59 -37.03 19.39 -24.88
CA ASN A 59 -35.98 18.38 -25.04
C ASN A 59 -34.59 19.03 -24.98
N ILE A 60 -34.43 20.20 -25.60
CA ILE A 60 -33.18 20.98 -25.54
C ILE A 60 -32.84 21.32 -24.08
N LYS A 61 -33.83 21.77 -23.29
CA LYS A 61 -33.65 22.10 -21.87
C LYS A 61 -33.25 20.87 -21.06
N GLU A 62 -33.96 19.76 -21.19
CA GLU A 62 -33.65 18.52 -20.45
C GLU A 62 -32.25 18.00 -20.76
N LYS A 63 -31.89 17.92 -22.05
CA LYS A 63 -30.55 17.49 -22.47
C LYS A 63 -29.46 18.43 -21.97
N SER A 64 -29.71 19.74 -21.96
CA SER A 64 -28.76 20.72 -21.42
C SER A 64 -28.54 20.53 -19.92
N GLN A 65 -29.61 20.31 -19.15
CA GLN A 65 -29.50 20.01 -17.72
C GLN A 65 -28.78 18.70 -17.45
N TYR A 66 -29.05 17.67 -18.26
CA TYR A 66 -28.35 16.39 -18.17
C TYR A 66 -26.85 16.54 -18.47
N LYS A 67 -26.48 17.31 -19.51
CA LYS A 67 -25.08 17.64 -19.81
C LYS A 67 -24.37 18.31 -18.64
N LEU A 68 -25.01 19.30 -18.01
CA LEU A 68 -24.42 19.99 -16.84
C LEU A 68 -24.11 18.99 -15.72
N LYS A 69 -25.04 18.10 -15.40
CA LYS A 69 -24.81 17.03 -14.41
C LYS A 69 -23.65 16.11 -14.81
N LEU A 70 -23.53 15.73 -16.08
CA LEU A 70 -22.40 14.92 -16.54
C LEU A 70 -21.06 15.65 -16.36
N VAL A 71 -20.99 16.94 -16.69
CA VAL A 71 -19.78 17.75 -16.49
C VAL A 71 -19.41 17.82 -15.00
N GLU A 72 -20.39 18.05 -14.12
CA GLU A 72 -20.18 18.04 -12.67
C GLU A 72 -19.62 16.70 -12.18
N GLN A 73 -20.20 15.57 -12.61
CA GLN A 73 -19.75 14.25 -12.21
C GLN A 73 -18.34 13.92 -12.75
N ILE A 74 -18.01 14.37 -13.96
CA ILE A 74 -16.66 14.26 -14.52
C ILE A 74 -15.68 15.04 -13.65
N TYR A 75 -16.01 16.27 -13.28
CA TYR A 75 -15.17 17.11 -12.42
C TYR A 75 -14.94 16.48 -11.03
N ILE A 76 -15.99 15.93 -10.42
CA ILE A 76 -15.89 15.18 -9.15
C ILE A 76 -14.96 13.98 -9.32
N SER A 77 -15.11 13.24 -10.43
CA SER A 77 -14.26 12.08 -10.73
C SER A 77 -12.80 12.47 -10.89
N GLU A 78 -12.50 13.59 -11.55
CA GLU A 78 -11.13 14.11 -11.71
C GLU A 78 -10.50 14.52 -10.37
N ASN A 79 -11.28 15.15 -9.47
CA ASN A 79 -10.81 15.44 -8.11
C ASN A 79 -10.56 14.17 -7.31
N ARG A 80 -11.41 13.15 -7.48
CA ARG A 80 -11.22 11.84 -6.85
C ARG A 80 -9.93 11.17 -7.31
N GLU A 81 -9.57 11.24 -8.59
CA GLU A 81 -8.28 10.72 -9.08
C GLU A 81 -7.09 11.43 -8.44
N LYS A 82 -7.13 12.76 -8.34
CA LYS A 82 -6.06 13.53 -7.67
C LYS A 82 -5.89 13.11 -6.22
N PHE A 83 -7.00 12.97 -5.50
CA PHE A 83 -7.01 12.49 -4.12
C PHE A 83 -6.41 11.09 -4.00
N LEU A 84 -6.89 10.14 -4.81
CA LEU A 84 -6.42 8.75 -4.78
C LEU A 84 -4.93 8.65 -5.10
N ASN A 85 -4.42 9.42 -6.08
CA ASN A 85 -2.99 9.47 -6.38
C ASN A 85 -2.14 9.91 -5.19
N ILE A 86 -2.58 10.94 -4.46
CA ILE A 86 -1.88 11.42 -3.26
C ILE A 86 -1.85 10.33 -2.19
N GLU A 87 -2.97 9.64 -1.96
CA GLU A 87 -3.07 8.57 -0.96
C GLU A 87 -2.25 7.34 -1.34
N ILE A 88 -2.22 6.95 -2.62
CA ILE A 88 -1.37 5.85 -3.12
C ILE A 88 0.11 6.15 -2.85
N GLU A 89 0.57 7.35 -3.17
CA GLU A 89 1.97 7.74 -2.93
C GLU A 89 2.32 7.78 -1.44
N ARG A 90 1.40 8.25 -0.59
CA ARG A 90 1.54 8.18 0.87
C ARG A 90 1.65 6.74 1.35
N ALA A 91 0.78 5.86 0.89
CA ALA A 91 0.76 4.45 1.25
C ALA A 91 2.05 3.73 0.82
N LYS A 92 2.55 3.99 -0.41
CA LYS A 92 3.84 3.46 -0.89
C LYS A 92 5.02 3.95 -0.05
N LYS A 93 5.04 5.23 0.32
CA LYS A 93 6.09 5.79 1.19
C LYS A 93 6.07 5.12 2.57
N ASN A 94 4.88 4.88 3.13
CA ASN A 94 4.72 4.17 4.40
C ASN A 94 5.18 2.71 4.30
N LEU A 95 4.84 2.03 3.20
CA LEU A 95 5.33 0.67 2.92
C LEU A 95 6.86 0.61 2.94
N GLY A 96 7.52 1.54 2.24
CA GLY A 96 8.99 1.62 2.22
C GLY A 96 9.61 1.80 3.60
N LYS A 97 9.01 2.62 4.48
CA LYS A 97 9.44 2.77 5.87
C LYS A 97 9.29 1.48 6.67
N LEU A 98 8.14 0.82 6.56
CA LEU A 98 7.85 -0.43 7.27
C LEU A 98 8.78 -1.56 6.85
N ILE A 99 9.18 -1.61 5.58
CA ILE A 99 10.15 -2.60 5.08
C ILE A 99 11.50 -2.40 5.79
N LYS A 100 12.04 -1.17 5.77
CA LYS A 100 13.30 -0.83 6.45
C LYS A 100 13.26 -1.17 7.94
N GLU A 101 12.16 -0.85 8.61
CA GLU A 101 11.99 -1.17 10.03
C GLU A 101 11.98 -2.68 10.30
N LYS A 102 11.32 -3.47 9.44
CA LYS A 102 11.32 -4.93 9.56
C LYS A 102 12.71 -5.49 9.35
N ASP A 103 13.42 -5.04 8.31
CA ASP A 103 14.75 -5.53 7.96
C ASP A 103 15.73 -5.30 9.11
N LEU A 104 15.69 -4.11 9.75
CA LEU A 104 16.49 -3.82 10.95
C LEU A 104 16.18 -4.76 12.13
N VAL A 105 14.92 -5.13 12.33
CA VAL A 105 14.53 -6.07 13.39
C VAL A 105 15.05 -7.47 13.07
N ASP A 106 14.92 -7.91 11.82
CA ASP A 106 15.37 -9.23 11.38
C ASP A 106 16.91 -9.36 11.44
N GLU A 107 17.64 -8.30 11.09
CA GLU A 107 19.09 -8.22 11.27
C GLU A 107 19.50 -8.34 12.73
N LYS A 108 18.82 -7.63 13.64
CA LYS A 108 19.07 -7.76 15.09
C LYS A 108 18.84 -9.19 15.57
N ILE A 109 17.79 -9.86 15.10
CA ILE A 109 17.53 -11.27 15.40
C ILE A 109 18.67 -12.16 14.91
N LYS A 110 19.18 -11.93 13.69
CA LYS A 110 20.32 -12.68 13.12
C LYS A 110 21.58 -12.50 13.96
N VAL A 111 21.93 -11.27 14.32
CA VAL A 111 23.12 -10.96 15.14
C VAL A 111 23.02 -11.63 16.51
N ILE A 112 21.89 -11.47 17.21
CA ILE A 112 21.68 -12.11 18.52
C ILE A 112 21.78 -13.63 18.42
N THR A 113 21.19 -14.22 17.38
CA THR A 113 21.26 -15.67 17.17
C THR A 113 22.70 -16.14 16.92
N LYS A 114 23.52 -15.36 16.20
CA LYS A 114 24.93 -15.68 15.99
C LYS A 114 25.75 -15.57 17.29
N LEU A 115 25.50 -14.53 18.10
CA LEU A 115 26.15 -14.36 19.40
C LEU A 115 25.81 -15.50 20.37
N GLU A 116 24.54 -15.93 20.40
CA GLU A 116 24.12 -17.09 21.21
C GLU A 116 24.85 -18.37 20.78
N LYS A 117 24.97 -18.64 19.47
CA LYS A 117 25.73 -19.79 18.96
C LYS A 117 27.20 -19.73 19.36
N ASN A 118 27.86 -18.60 19.15
CA ASN A 118 29.26 -18.41 19.50
C ASN A 118 29.51 -18.60 21.02
N ASN A 119 28.58 -18.15 21.87
CA ASN A 119 28.69 -18.36 23.31
C ASN A 119 28.53 -19.83 23.70
N ILE A 120 27.61 -20.55 23.07
CA ILE A 120 27.44 -22.00 23.28
C ILE A 120 28.71 -22.75 22.87
N GLU A 121 29.28 -22.43 21.70
CA GLU A 121 30.53 -23.02 21.22
C GLU A 121 31.71 -22.74 22.15
N LYS A 122 31.87 -21.49 22.62
CA LYS A 122 32.92 -21.15 23.60
C LYS A 122 32.76 -21.90 24.91
N ASN A 123 31.54 -22.02 25.43
CA ASN A 123 31.28 -22.76 26.65
C ASN A 123 31.59 -24.26 26.47
N PHE A 124 31.25 -24.82 25.31
CA PHE A 124 31.59 -26.20 24.97
C PHE A 124 33.11 -26.42 24.94
N ILE A 125 33.86 -25.57 24.23
CA ILE A 125 35.33 -25.64 24.17
C ILE A 125 35.95 -25.50 25.56
N ASN A 126 35.48 -24.52 26.36
CA ASN A 126 35.99 -24.32 27.73
C ASN A 126 35.64 -25.47 28.68
N SER A 127 34.62 -26.26 28.38
CA SER A 127 34.25 -27.46 29.16
C SER A 127 35.01 -28.72 28.76
N MET A 128 35.79 -28.68 27.65
CA MET A 128 36.61 -29.81 27.25
C MET A 128 37.87 -29.89 28.14
N PRO A 129 38.27 -31.09 28.58
CA PRO A 129 39.53 -31.27 29.29
C PRO A 129 40.69 -30.83 28.39
N PRO A 130 41.76 -30.23 28.96
CA PRO A 130 42.90 -29.80 28.17
C PRO A 130 43.50 -30.98 27.40
N PRO A 131 43.96 -30.78 26.17
CA PRO A 131 44.61 -31.84 25.40
C PRO A 131 45.80 -32.37 26.20
N LYS A 132 45.95 -33.70 26.27
CA LYS A 132 47.14 -34.32 26.88
C LYS A 132 48.36 -33.85 26.09
N ASN A 133 49.26 -33.14 26.75
CA ASN A 133 50.58 -32.84 26.20
C ASN A 133 51.33 -34.17 26.01
N ASN A 134 51.72 -34.46 24.77
CA ASN A 134 52.73 -35.47 24.46
C ASN A 134 54.12 -34.84 24.51
#